data_AF-A0A509EL14-F1
#
_entry.id   AF-A0A509EL14-F1
#
_cell.length_a   1.000
_cell.length_b   1.000
_cell.length_c   1.000
_cell.angle_alpha   90.00
_cell.angle_beta   90.00
_cell.angle_gamma   90.00
#
_symmetry.space_group_name_H-M   'P 1'
#
loop_
_entity.id
_entity.type
_entity.pdbx_description
1 polymer ?
#
loop_
_entity_poly.entity_id
_entity_poly.type
_entity_poly.pdbx_seq_one_letter_code
_entity_poly.pdbx_strand_id
1 'polypeptide(L)'
;MLTSLRPAVALTALALTALPLAACVPTAAPHWLVAPADPAVAVRAPRYSAVTAGVARYDVVDPKDWRELNRAVTPKSGSGGMEGMEGMDHSRMPGMNMPGMGGKRDTGGR
;
A
#
# COMPACT_ATOMS: atom_id res chain seq x y z
N MET A 1 -18.37 -24.14 48.82
CA MET A 1 -19.61 -23.61 48.18
C MET A 1 -19.51 -22.13 47.79
N LEU A 2 -18.78 -21.26 48.50
CA LEU A 2 -18.71 -19.81 48.20
C LEU A 2 -17.95 -19.40 46.92
N THR A 3 -17.11 -20.27 46.36
CA THR A 3 -16.32 -19.97 45.14
C THR A 3 -17.15 -20.01 43.85
N SER A 4 -18.22 -20.81 43.79
CA SER A 4 -19.11 -20.92 42.62
C SER A 4 -20.16 -19.81 42.53
N LEU A 5 -20.39 -19.05 43.61
CA LEU A 5 -21.34 -17.94 43.65
C LEU A 5 -20.80 -16.68 42.94
N ARG A 6 -19.48 -16.47 42.94
CA ARG A 6 -18.83 -15.32 42.29
C ARG A 6 -19.08 -15.23 40.77
N PRO A 7 -18.88 -16.31 39.98
CA PRO A 7 -19.19 -16.27 38.55
C PRO A 7 -20.69 -16.14 38.27
N ALA A 8 -21.55 -16.77 39.09
CA ALA A 8 -23.00 -16.64 38.94
C ALA A 8 -23.49 -15.20 39.18
N VAL A 9 -22.96 -14.52 40.21
CA VAL A 9 -23.26 -13.11 40.50
C VAL A 9 -22.70 -12.19 39.42
N ALA A 10 -21.48 -12.44 38.92
CA ALA A 10 -20.89 -11.65 37.83
C ALA A 10 -21.66 -11.81 36.51
N LEU A 11 -22.08 -13.02 36.16
CA LEU A 11 -22.91 -13.30 34.98
C LEU A 11 -24.29 -12.65 35.10
N THR A 12 -24.89 -12.67 36.29
CA THR A 12 -26.18 -12.02 36.55
C THR A 12 -26.06 -10.49 36.43
N ALA A 13 -24.99 -9.91 36.98
CA ALA A 13 -24.71 -8.48 36.86
C ALA A 13 -24.45 -8.07 35.40
N LEU A 14 -23.70 -8.87 34.64
CA LEU A 14 -23.46 -8.64 33.22
C LEU A 14 -24.75 -8.74 32.40
N ALA A 15 -25.61 -9.73 32.68
CA ALA A 15 -26.90 -9.87 32.03
C ALA A 15 -27.81 -8.66 32.31
N LEU A 16 -27.90 -8.24 33.58
CA LEU A 16 -28.73 -7.10 34.00
C LEU A 16 -28.31 -5.77 33.35
N THR A 17 -27.05 -5.60 32.96
CA THR A 17 -26.58 -4.40 32.25
C THR A 17 -26.64 -4.54 30.74
N ALA A 18 -26.30 -5.71 30.19
CA ALA A 18 -26.22 -5.92 28.74
C ALA A 18 -27.60 -6.03 28.06
N LEU A 19 -28.58 -6.67 28.71
CA LEU A 19 -29.94 -6.83 28.16
C LEU A 19 -30.67 -5.50 27.90
N PRO A 20 -30.71 -4.52 28.82
CA PRO A 20 -31.36 -3.24 28.53
C PRO A 20 -30.59 -2.41 27.50
N LEU A 21 -29.26 -2.51 27.44
CA LEU A 21 -28.44 -1.85 26.41
C LEU A 21 -28.72 -2.42 25.01
N ALA A 22 -28.95 -3.72 24.90
CA ALA A 22 -29.30 -4.36 23.63
C ALA A 22 -30.67 -3.91 23.09
N ALA A 23 -31.60 -3.52 23.97
CA ALA A 23 -32.90 -2.98 23.57
C ALA A 23 -32.83 -1.59 22.90
N CYS A 24 -31.71 -0.88 23.08
CA CYS A 24 -31.47 0.43 22.45
C CYS A 24 -30.88 0.32 21.02
N VAL A 25 -30.50 -0.88 20.57
CA VAL A 25 -29.91 -1.09 19.25
C VAL A 25 -30.98 -1.69 18.32
N PRO A 26 -31.27 -1.07 17.16
CA PRO A 26 -32.12 -1.70 16.15
C PRO A 26 -31.54 -3.07 15.77
N THR A 27 -32.29 -4.14 16.05
CA THR A 27 -31.87 -5.53 15.75
C THR A 27 -31.96 -5.86 14.26
N ALA A 28 -32.71 -5.05 13.51
CA ALA A 28 -32.78 -5.08 12.06
C ALA A 28 -32.47 -3.71 11.50
N ALA A 29 -31.77 -3.68 10.37
CA ALA A 29 -31.63 -2.48 9.58
C ALA A 29 -33.02 -2.01 9.11
N PRO A 30 -33.27 -0.68 9.05
CA PRO A 30 -34.50 -0.16 8.48
C PRO A 30 -34.72 -0.69 7.06
N HIS A 31 -35.96 -1.01 6.69
CA HIS A 31 -36.28 -1.60 5.40
C HIS A 31 -35.74 -0.77 4.21
N TRP A 32 -35.76 0.56 4.31
CA TRP A 32 -35.25 1.46 3.26
C TRP A 32 -33.72 1.37 3.06
N LEU A 33 -32.98 0.85 4.04
CA LEU A 33 -31.54 0.67 3.97
C LEU A 33 -31.16 -0.67 3.30
N VAL A 34 -32.00 -1.69 3.47
CA VAL A 34 -31.76 -3.05 2.94
C VAL A 34 -32.60 -3.38 1.71
N ALA A 35 -33.56 -2.52 1.37
CA ALA A 35 -34.33 -2.64 0.15
C ALA A 35 -33.39 -2.51 -1.07
N PRO A 36 -33.52 -3.39 -2.07
CA PRO A 36 -32.93 -3.15 -3.37
C PRO A 36 -33.37 -1.79 -3.92
N ALA A 37 -32.52 -1.15 -4.72
CA ALA A 37 -32.91 0.07 -5.41
C ALA A 37 -34.12 -0.21 -6.31
N ASP A 38 -35.16 0.62 -6.20
CA ASP A 38 -36.34 0.54 -7.06
C ASP A 38 -35.99 1.02 -8.47
N PRO A 39 -36.03 0.16 -9.51
CA PRO A 39 -35.70 0.54 -10.88
C PRO A 39 -36.75 1.47 -11.51
N ALA A 40 -37.96 1.58 -10.93
CA ALA A 40 -38.99 2.50 -11.39
C ALA A 40 -38.76 3.95 -10.94
N VAL A 41 -37.89 4.17 -9.94
CA VAL A 41 -37.54 5.50 -9.46
C VAL A 41 -36.47 6.10 -10.38
N ALA A 42 -36.84 7.17 -11.09
CA ALA A 42 -35.90 7.89 -11.93
C ALA A 42 -34.77 8.51 -11.09
N VAL A 43 -33.53 8.19 -11.44
CA VAL A 43 -32.34 8.84 -10.88
C VAL A 43 -31.86 9.96 -11.81
N ARG A 44 -31.17 10.96 -11.26
CA ARG A 44 -30.50 11.98 -12.09
C ARG A 44 -29.49 11.28 -13.01
N ALA A 45 -29.59 11.53 -14.31
CA ALA A 45 -28.64 11.02 -15.28
C ALA A 45 -27.19 11.41 -14.90
N PRO A 46 -26.23 10.46 -14.88
CA PRO A 46 -24.82 10.78 -14.73
C PRO A 46 -24.39 11.80 -15.78
N ARG A 47 -23.60 12.79 -15.36
CA ARG A 47 -23.00 13.77 -16.27
C ARG A 47 -21.49 13.56 -16.27
N TYR A 48 -20.93 13.26 -17.42
CA TYR A 48 -19.50 13.26 -17.62
C TYR A 48 -19.01 14.72 -17.66
N SER A 49 -18.06 15.07 -16.80
CA SER A 49 -17.28 16.30 -16.92
C SER A 49 -15.93 15.97 -17.54
N ALA A 50 -15.47 16.83 -18.46
CA ALA A 50 -14.11 16.74 -18.94
C ALA A 50 -13.15 17.16 -17.82
N VAL A 51 -12.52 16.19 -17.17
CA VAL A 51 -11.46 16.40 -16.16
C VAL A 51 -10.11 16.78 -16.78
N THR A 52 -10.06 16.91 -18.10
CA THR A 52 -8.85 17.28 -18.87
C THR A 52 -8.84 18.76 -19.27
N ALA A 53 -9.73 19.58 -18.71
CA ALA A 53 -9.67 21.02 -18.92
C ALA A 53 -8.35 21.57 -18.35
N GLY A 54 -7.51 22.16 -19.20
CA GLY A 54 -6.23 22.75 -18.82
C GLY A 54 -5.02 21.80 -18.78
N VAL A 55 -5.18 20.51 -19.13
CA VAL A 55 -4.03 19.59 -19.26
C VAL A 55 -3.57 19.49 -20.70
N ALA A 56 -2.25 19.40 -20.91
CA ALA A 56 -1.70 19.07 -22.21
C ALA A 56 -2.17 17.67 -22.63
N ARG A 57 -2.69 17.54 -23.86
CA ARG A 57 -2.95 16.22 -24.44
C ARG A 57 -1.65 15.63 -24.94
N TYR A 58 -1.38 14.41 -24.49
CA TYR A 58 -0.33 13.56 -25.05
C TYR A 58 -1.02 12.43 -25.81
N ASP A 59 -0.73 12.31 -27.11
CA ASP A 59 -1.15 11.16 -27.88
C ASP A 59 -0.25 9.96 -27.56
N VAL A 60 -0.82 8.75 -27.63
CA VAL A 60 -0.04 7.52 -27.52
C VAL A 60 0.76 7.35 -28.80
N VAL A 61 2.04 7.69 -28.74
CA VAL A 61 3.02 7.29 -29.74
C VAL A 61 3.44 5.82 -29.53
N ASP A 62 4.19 5.28 -30.48
CA ASP A 62 4.74 3.92 -30.46
C ASP A 62 5.31 3.54 -29.06
N PRO A 63 5.08 2.30 -28.57
CA PRO A 63 5.53 1.89 -27.25
C PRO A 63 7.05 2.05 -27.11
N LYS A 64 7.47 2.90 -26.17
CA LYS A 64 8.90 3.04 -25.85
C LYS A 64 9.41 1.79 -25.14
N ASP A 65 10.64 1.36 -25.43
CA ASP A 65 11.29 0.26 -24.70
C ASP A 65 11.51 0.68 -23.23
N TRP A 66 10.87 -0.05 -22.31
CA TRP A 66 10.98 0.18 -20.87
C TRP A 66 12.41 0.05 -20.35
N ARG A 67 13.25 -0.77 -20.99
CA ARG A 67 14.67 -0.93 -20.62
C ARG A 67 15.47 0.33 -20.93
N GLU A 68 15.18 0.97 -22.06
CA GLU A 68 15.79 2.26 -22.43
C GLU A 68 15.38 3.36 -21.48
N LEU A 69 14.09 3.45 -21.14
CA LEU A 69 13.57 4.41 -20.17
C LEU A 69 14.25 4.26 -18.80
N ASN A 70 14.38 3.04 -18.31
CA ASN A 70 15.05 2.77 -17.04
C ASN A 70 16.54 3.15 -17.10
N ARG A 71 17.26 2.84 -18.18
CA ARG A 71 18.66 3.28 -18.33
C ARG A 71 18.80 4.81 -18.32
N ALA A 72 17.83 5.53 -18.88
CA ALA A 72 17.86 6.99 -18.94
C ALA A 72 17.68 7.67 -17.57
N VAL A 73 16.88 7.07 -16.68
CA VAL A 73 16.60 7.63 -15.34
C VAL A 73 17.42 6.98 -14.22
N THR A 74 18.10 5.86 -14.50
CA THR A 74 18.96 5.18 -13.52
C THR A 74 20.10 6.13 -13.12
N PRO A 75 20.28 6.43 -11.82
CA PRO A 75 21.42 7.20 -11.35
C PRO A 75 22.72 6.54 -11.82
N LYS A 76 23.58 7.29 -12.52
CA LYS A 76 24.87 6.76 -12.94
C LYS A 76 25.74 6.59 -11.68
N SER A 77 26.44 5.47 -11.58
CA SER A 77 27.48 5.29 -10.55
C SER A 77 28.50 6.42 -10.71
N GLY A 78 28.57 7.32 -9.73
CA GLY A 78 29.35 8.55 -9.78
C GLY A 78 28.52 9.84 -9.57
N SER A 79 27.21 9.81 -9.85
CA SER A 79 26.32 10.98 -9.64
C SER A 79 25.92 11.20 -8.17
N GLY A 80 26.25 10.23 -7.30
CA GLY A 80 26.17 10.37 -5.85
C GLY A 80 27.51 10.79 -5.28
N GLY A 81 27.85 12.07 -5.37
CA GLY A 81 28.72 12.82 -4.44
C GLY A 81 29.98 12.14 -3.87
N MET A 82 30.68 11.31 -4.62
CA MET A 82 31.97 10.72 -4.20
C MET A 82 33.12 11.09 -5.16
N GLU A 83 32.93 12.08 -6.05
CA GLU A 83 34.01 12.68 -6.87
C GLU A 83 35.15 13.29 -6.02
N GLY A 84 34.99 13.41 -4.70
CA GLY A 84 36.02 13.92 -3.79
C GLY A 84 36.93 12.87 -3.14
N MET A 85 36.82 11.58 -3.49
CA MET A 85 37.68 10.52 -2.90
C MET A 85 38.82 10.06 -3.83
N GLU A 86 39.00 10.71 -4.98
CA GLU A 86 40.13 10.51 -5.90
C GLU A 86 41.42 11.16 -5.33
N GLY A 87 41.95 10.58 -4.26
CA GLY A 87 43.17 11.10 -3.62
C GLY A 87 43.52 10.48 -2.28
N MET A 88 42.67 9.60 -1.76
CA MET A 88 42.98 8.89 -0.53
C MET A 88 44.03 7.82 -0.82
N ASP A 89 45.30 8.12 -0.49
CA ASP A 89 46.44 7.20 -0.65
C ASP A 89 46.15 5.83 -0.03
N HIS A 90 45.92 4.83 -0.90
CA HIS A 90 45.64 3.45 -0.53
C HIS A 90 46.86 2.73 0.06
N SER A 91 48.05 3.32 -0.03
CA SER A 91 49.31 2.77 0.49
C SER A 91 49.36 2.75 2.02
N ARG A 92 48.39 3.41 2.69
CA ARG A 92 48.32 3.54 4.15
C ARG A 92 47.28 2.66 4.84
N MET A 93 46.61 1.76 4.11
CA MET A 93 45.69 0.79 4.70
C MET A 93 46.45 -0.52 5.03
N PRO A 94 46.74 -0.82 6.31
CA PRO A 94 47.39 -2.08 6.66
C PRO A 94 46.35 -3.20 6.62
N GLY A 95 46.55 -4.15 5.69
CA GLY A 95 46.09 -5.53 5.82
C GLY A 95 44.59 -5.77 5.81
N MET A 96 44.01 -5.91 4.61
CA MET A 96 42.82 -6.73 4.41
C MET A 96 42.90 -7.40 3.04
N ASN A 97 43.60 -8.53 3.00
CA ASN A 97 43.59 -9.46 1.87
C ASN A 97 42.26 -10.24 1.90
N MET A 98 41.34 -9.93 0.99
CA MET A 98 40.17 -10.79 0.70
C MET A 98 40.31 -11.31 -0.74
N PRO A 99 40.83 -12.53 -0.93
CA PRO A 99 40.84 -13.18 -2.24
C PRO A 99 39.49 -13.86 -2.48
N GLY A 100 38.85 -13.62 -3.62
CA GLY A 100 37.84 -14.58 -4.11
C GLY A 100 36.54 -14.07 -4.72
N MET A 101 36.50 -12.97 -5.46
CA MET A 101 35.36 -12.68 -6.32
C MET A 101 35.78 -12.60 -7.79
N GLY A 102 36.15 -13.78 -8.31
CA GLY A 102 36.25 -14.04 -9.74
C GLY A 102 34.89 -13.87 -10.41
N GLY A 103 34.88 -13.07 -11.48
CA GLY A 103 33.66 -12.67 -12.17
C GLY A 103 32.87 -13.85 -12.75
N LYS A 104 31.61 -13.95 -12.34
CA LYS A 104 30.57 -14.55 -13.19
C LYS A 104 29.95 -13.43 -14.02
N ARG A 105 30.33 -13.38 -15.29
CA ARG A 105 29.55 -12.73 -16.34
C ARG A 105 28.50 -13.75 -16.77
N ASP A 106 27.25 -13.55 -16.35
CA ASP A 106 26.13 -14.33 -16.86
C ASP A 106 25.84 -13.89 -18.30
N THR A 107 26.37 -14.64 -19.27
CA THR A 107 25.95 -14.57 -20.67
C THR A 107 24.68 -15.40 -20.84
N GLY A 108 23.53 -14.75 -20.76
CA GLY A 108 22.23 -15.35 -21.02
C GLY A 108 21.42 -14.50 -21.99
N GLY A 109 21.73 -14.58 -23.28
CA GLY A 109 20.83 -14.14 -24.33
C GLY A 109 19.93 -15.28 -24.77
N ARG A 110 18.61 -15.08 -24.75
CA ARG A 110 17.71 -14.99 -25.92
C ARG A 110 16.30 -14.67 -25.43
#